data_AF-A0A6G6YS58-F1
#
_entry.id   AF-A0A6G6YS58-F1
#
_cell.length_a   1.000
_cell.length_b   1.000
_cell.length_c   1.000
_cell.angle_alpha   90.00
_cell.angle_beta   90.00
_cell.angle_gamma   90.00
#
_symmetry.space_group_name_H-M   'P 1'
#
loop_
_entity.id
_entity.type
_entity.pdbx_description
1 polymer ?
#
loop_
_entity_poly.entity_id
_entity_poly.type
_entity_poly.pdbx_seq_one_letter_code
_entity_poly.pdbx_strand_id
1 'polypeptide(L)'
;MIGSTLFALASSSFLYLIPPTPIEHHRIRGMMRHYQGHAYLVPFKHFDSPLKHAHLYEDDRLLGPANTPQQEIIDKGAGRFWLYRDEGNYFGSVLMFSSSDNTDPNTNGRKYRIE
;
A
#
# COMPACT_ATOMS: atom_id res chain seq x y z
N MET A 1 -35.59 -44.86 13.61
CA MET A 1 -34.49 -44.19 12.87
C MET A 1 -34.59 -42.71 13.14
N ILE A 2 -33.77 -42.18 14.06
CA ILE A 2 -33.67 -40.74 14.31
C ILE A 2 -32.36 -40.32 13.67
N GLY A 3 -32.45 -39.84 12.43
CA GLY A 3 -31.32 -39.51 11.58
C GLY A 3 -31.37 -38.05 11.18
N SER A 4 -30.36 -37.30 11.65
CA SER A 4 -29.63 -36.34 10.83
C SER A 4 -30.35 -35.07 10.37
N THR A 5 -30.84 -34.24 11.30
CA THR A 5 -31.20 -32.83 11.02
C THR A 5 -30.45 -31.84 11.92
N LEU A 6 -29.22 -32.16 12.32
CA LEU A 6 -28.47 -31.39 13.34
C LEU A 6 -27.09 -30.88 12.89
N PHE A 7 -26.87 -30.68 11.57
CA PHE A 7 -25.56 -30.25 11.06
C PHE A 7 -25.53 -28.98 10.21
N ALA A 8 -26.62 -28.20 10.13
CA ALA A 8 -26.66 -27.02 9.25
C ALA A 8 -26.54 -25.64 9.95
N LEU A 9 -26.50 -25.57 11.29
CA LEU A 9 -26.53 -24.29 12.03
C LEU A 9 -25.24 -23.96 12.82
N ALA A 10 -24.22 -24.82 12.81
CA ALA A 10 -22.96 -24.54 13.50
C ALA A 10 -21.99 -23.67 12.66
N SER A 11 -22.23 -23.54 11.35
CA SER A 11 -21.32 -22.87 10.41
C SER A 11 -21.53 -21.35 10.29
N SER A 12 -22.66 -20.79 10.77
CA SER A 12 -22.98 -19.37 10.61
C SER A 12 -22.47 -18.47 11.74
N SER A 13 -22.35 -18.98 12.96
CA SER A 13 -21.92 -18.21 14.14
C SER A 13 -20.40 -18.01 14.19
N PHE A 14 -19.61 -18.82 13.47
CA PHE A 14 -18.16 -18.68 13.40
C PHE A 14 -17.69 -17.40 12.70
N LEU A 15 -18.45 -16.87 11.73
CA LEU A 15 -18.10 -15.60 11.07
C LEU A 15 -18.23 -14.39 12.00
N TYR A 16 -19.09 -14.46 13.03
CA TYR A 16 -19.25 -13.40 14.03
C TYR A 16 -18.17 -13.43 15.12
N LEU A 17 -17.43 -14.52 15.25
CA LEU A 17 -16.32 -14.66 16.20
C LEU A 17 -14.99 -14.16 15.62
N ILE A 18 -14.94 -13.83 14.32
CA ILE A 18 -13.78 -13.17 13.72
C ILE A 18 -13.87 -11.69 14.14
N PRO A 19 -12.98 -11.19 15.02
CA PRO A 19 -12.96 -9.76 15.31
C PRO A 19 -12.78 -9.01 13.98
N PRO A 20 -13.49 -7.88 13.76
CA PRO A 20 -13.24 -7.08 12.57
C PRO A 20 -11.75 -6.74 12.55
N THR A 21 -11.01 -7.31 11.60
CA THR A 21 -9.62 -6.91 11.40
C THR A 21 -9.66 -5.43 11.07
N PRO A 22 -8.95 -4.56 11.82
CA PRO A 22 -8.83 -3.17 11.44
C PRO A 22 -8.37 -3.14 9.99
N ILE A 23 -9.15 -2.52 9.11
CA ILE A 23 -8.68 -2.27 7.76
C ILE A 23 -7.51 -1.31 7.95
N GLU A 24 -6.28 -1.78 7.80
CA GLU A 24 -5.10 -0.92 7.77
C GLU A 24 -5.16 -0.09 6.49
N HIS A 25 -5.92 1.01 6.53
CA HIS A 25 -6.11 1.95 5.42
C HIS A 25 -4.78 2.53 4.90
N HIS A 26 -3.77 2.51 5.76
CA HIS A 26 -2.42 2.99 5.53
C HIS A 26 -1.54 2.00 4.75
N ARG A 27 -1.89 0.70 4.71
CA ARG A 27 -1.02 -0.30 4.09
C ARG A 27 -1.20 -0.32 2.58
N ILE A 28 -0.10 -0.22 1.85
CA ILE A 28 -0.07 -0.37 0.40
C ILE A 28 -0.27 -1.85 0.06
N ARG A 29 -1.33 -2.13 -0.70
CA ARG A 29 -1.69 -3.49 -1.12
C ARG A 29 -1.81 -3.56 -2.64
N GLY A 30 -1.51 -4.73 -3.18
CA GLY A 30 -1.57 -5.01 -4.61
C GLY A 30 -0.24 -4.80 -5.32
N MET A 31 -0.25 -5.00 -6.63
CA MET A 31 0.93 -4.86 -7.48
C MET A 31 1.26 -3.37 -7.65
N MET A 32 2.49 -2.97 -7.31
CA MET A 32 3.04 -1.66 -7.59
C MET A 32 3.48 -1.62 -9.05
N ARG A 33 2.97 -0.66 -9.81
CA ARG A 33 3.25 -0.57 -11.25
C ARG A 33 4.66 -0.03 -11.44
N HIS A 34 5.55 -0.79 -12.06
CA HIS A 34 6.84 -0.26 -12.51
C HIS A 34 6.62 0.89 -13.50
N TYR A 35 7.31 2.01 -13.28
CA TYR A 35 7.26 3.17 -14.15
C TYR A 35 8.51 3.24 -15.03
N GLN A 36 9.66 3.57 -14.45
CA GLN A 36 10.96 3.65 -15.10
C GLN A 36 12.08 3.59 -14.06
N GLY A 37 13.25 3.04 -14.42
CA GLY A 37 14.39 2.95 -13.52
C GLY A 37 14.02 2.31 -12.18
N HIS A 38 14.29 3.01 -11.09
CA HIS A 38 13.94 2.58 -9.73
C HIS A 38 12.54 2.99 -9.28
N ALA A 39 11.76 3.67 -10.13
CA ALA A 39 10.46 4.24 -9.77
C ALA A 39 9.28 3.28 -10.01
N TYR A 40 8.40 3.24 -9.02
CA TYR A 40 7.13 2.52 -9.02
C TYR A 40 5.98 3.46 -8.67
N LEU A 41 4.80 3.17 -9.21
CA LEU A 41 3.57 3.93 -9.04
C LEU A 41 2.52 3.14 -8.26
N VAL A 42 1.87 3.83 -7.32
CA VAL A 42 0.76 3.32 -6.52
C VAL A 42 -0.37 4.35 -6.53
N PRO A 43 -1.51 4.07 -7.17
CA PRO A 43 -2.68 4.93 -7.11
C PRO A 43 -3.43 4.77 -5.77
N PHE A 44 -3.89 5.87 -5.19
CA PHE A 44 -4.65 5.93 -3.94
C PHE A 44 -5.99 6.62 -4.14
N LYS A 45 -7.09 5.86 -3.93
CA LYS A 45 -8.45 6.37 -4.07
C LYS A 45 -8.84 7.37 -2.96
N HIS A 46 -8.39 7.14 -1.73
CA HIS A 46 -8.66 7.99 -0.58
C HIS A 46 -7.39 8.12 0.26
N PHE A 47 -6.91 9.35 0.41
CA PHE A 47 -5.84 9.68 1.33
C PHE A 47 -6.28 10.93 2.09
N ASP A 48 -6.64 10.74 3.36
CA ASP A 48 -7.28 11.77 4.18
C ASP A 48 -6.26 12.75 4.79
N SER A 49 -4.97 12.41 4.76
CA SER A 49 -3.90 13.22 5.34
C SER A 49 -3.38 14.26 4.33
N PRO A 50 -2.96 15.46 4.78
CA PRO A 50 -2.32 16.43 3.89
C PRO A 50 -1.07 15.83 3.25
N LEU A 51 -1.02 15.77 1.92
CA LEU A 51 0.05 15.11 1.14
C LEU A 51 1.46 15.55 1.57
N LYS A 52 1.61 16.79 2.06
CA LYS A 52 2.88 17.38 2.50
C LYS A 52 3.47 16.74 3.77
N HIS A 53 2.66 16.07 4.58
CA HIS A 53 3.10 15.42 5.82
C HIS A 53 3.06 13.90 5.73
N ALA A 54 2.88 13.35 4.52
CA ALA A 54 2.82 11.92 4.34
C ALA A 54 4.18 11.27 4.63
N HIS A 55 4.18 10.26 5.48
CA HIS A 55 5.33 9.41 5.77
C HIS A 55 5.19 8.08 5.05
N LEU A 56 6.25 7.65 4.35
CA LEU A 56 6.29 6.34 3.70
C LEU A 56 7.22 5.42 4.49
N TYR A 57 6.73 4.24 4.84
CA TYR A 57 7.49 3.21 5.54
C TYR A 57 7.67 2.00 4.65
N GLU A 58 8.86 1.41 4.75
CA GLU A 58 9.21 0.08 4.25
C GLU A 58 9.50 -0.79 5.49
N ASP A 59 8.62 -1.74 5.75
CA ASP A 59 8.44 -2.42 7.03
C ASP A 59 8.24 -1.41 8.17
N ASP A 60 9.27 -1.22 8.99
CA ASP A 60 9.32 -0.25 10.09
C ASP A 60 10.34 0.87 9.83
N ARG A 61 10.97 0.89 8.66
CA ARG A 61 11.95 1.89 8.26
C ARG A 61 11.28 3.02 7.50
N LEU A 62 11.45 4.24 7.99
CA LEU A 62 11.03 5.44 7.27
C LEU A 62 11.85 5.60 5.97
N LEU A 63 11.15 5.74 4.86
CA LEU A 63 11.71 6.06 3.55
C LEU A 63 11.80 7.57 3.34
N GLY A 64 12.72 7.98 2.48
CA GLY A 64 12.89 9.36 2.04
C GLY A 64 14.16 9.52 1.20
N PRO A 65 14.44 10.75 0.70
CA PRO A 65 13.68 11.98 0.92
C PRO A 65 12.25 12.01 0.34
N ALA A 66 11.34 12.72 1.02
CA ALA A 66 9.98 12.99 0.55
C ALA A 66 9.96 14.14 -0.48
N ASN A 67 8.89 14.23 -1.28
CA ASN A 67 8.70 15.26 -2.30
C ASN A 67 9.88 15.39 -3.29
N THR A 68 10.49 14.25 -3.61
CA THR A 68 11.64 14.20 -4.52
C THR A 68 11.19 14.38 -5.98
N PRO A 69 11.92 15.14 -6.81
CA PRO A 69 11.64 15.22 -8.25
C PRO A 69 11.61 13.84 -8.91
N GLN A 70 10.64 13.61 -9.80
CA GLN A 70 10.47 12.33 -10.53
C GLN A 70 11.78 11.78 -11.09
N GLN A 71 12.58 12.61 -11.76
CA GLN A 71 13.83 12.18 -12.38
C GLN A 71 14.83 11.61 -11.37
N GLU A 72 14.91 12.18 -10.16
CA GLU A 72 15.78 11.65 -9.11
C GLU A 72 15.30 10.31 -8.54
N ILE A 73 13.98 10.07 -8.52
CA ILE A 73 13.43 8.78 -8.10
C ILE A 73 13.79 7.71 -9.14
N ILE A 74 13.66 8.05 -10.43
CA ILE A 74 14.01 7.15 -11.54
C ILE A 74 15.50 6.78 -11.50
N ASP A 75 16.37 7.79 -11.37
CA ASP A 75 17.81 7.61 -11.53
C ASP A 75 18.52 7.10 -10.28
N LYS A 76 18.12 7.57 -9.09
CA LYS A 76 18.81 7.28 -7.83
C LYS A 76 18.04 6.31 -6.95
N GLY A 77 16.71 6.42 -6.94
CA GLY A 77 15.84 5.67 -6.04
C GLY A 77 16.23 5.84 -4.56
N ALA A 78 16.54 4.73 -3.90
CA ALA A 78 17.00 4.62 -2.51
C ALA A 78 16.02 5.20 -1.48
N GLY A 79 14.76 4.81 -1.59
CA GLY A 79 13.69 5.25 -0.68
C GLY A 79 13.11 6.63 -0.99
N ARG A 80 13.56 7.29 -2.06
CA ARG A 80 12.97 8.55 -2.52
C ARG A 80 11.52 8.34 -2.92
N PHE A 81 10.68 9.30 -2.57
CA PHE A 81 9.27 9.27 -2.95
C PHE A 81 8.68 10.65 -3.19
N TRP A 82 7.56 10.66 -3.90
CA TRP A 82 6.72 11.81 -4.14
C TRP A 82 5.26 11.39 -4.18
N LEU A 83 4.47 12.00 -3.30
CA LEU A 83 3.02 11.84 -3.27
C LEU A 83 2.39 13.12 -3.83
N TYR A 84 1.58 12.97 -4.88
CA TYR A 84 0.95 14.10 -5.55
C TYR A 84 -0.50 13.78 -5.93
N ARG A 85 -1.31 14.83 -6.10
CA ARG A 85 -2.64 14.70 -6.67
C ARG A 85 -2.52 14.77 -8.19
N ASP A 86 -3.07 13.78 -8.88
CA ASP A 86 -3.18 13.80 -10.33
C ASP A 86 -4.62 14.14 -10.71
N GLU A 87 -4.87 15.41 -11.05
CA GLU A 87 -6.21 15.90 -11.39
C GLU A 87 -6.77 15.26 -12.68
N GLY A 88 -5.90 14.70 -13.53
CA GLY A 88 -6.29 13.99 -14.75
C GLY A 88 -6.60 12.52 -14.53
N ASN A 89 -6.36 11.98 -13.33
CA ASN A 89 -6.47 10.56 -13.05
C ASN A 89 -7.72 10.25 -12.22
N TYR A 90 -8.55 9.35 -12.73
CA TYR A 90 -9.76 8.89 -12.06
C TYR A 90 -9.47 8.27 -10.67
N PHE A 91 -8.24 7.80 -10.45
CA PHE A 91 -7.83 7.18 -9.19
C PHE A 91 -7.42 8.17 -8.10
N GLY A 92 -7.30 9.47 -8.38
CA GLY A 92 -6.99 10.48 -7.36
C GLY A 92 -5.49 10.70 -7.12
N SER A 93 -5.04 10.51 -5.88
CA SER A 93 -3.63 10.75 -5.52
C SER A 93 -2.74 9.59 -5.99
N VAL A 94 -1.49 9.89 -6.33
CA VAL A 94 -0.51 8.91 -6.80
C VAL A 94 0.76 9.04 -5.98
N LEU A 95 1.28 7.91 -5.52
CA LEU A 95 2.62 7.80 -4.95
C LEU A 95 3.58 7.26 -6.01
N MET A 96 4.62 8.03 -6.27
CA MET A 96 5.82 7.54 -6.95
C MET A 96 6.90 7.29 -5.90
N PHE A 97 7.49 6.10 -5.88
CA PHE A 97 8.53 5.78 -4.92
C PHE A 97 9.51 4.72 -5.45
N SER A 98 10.56 4.49 -4.67
CA SER A 98 11.53 3.41 -4.84
C SER A 98 11.74 2.70 -3.50
N SER A 99 12.12 1.43 -3.51
CA SER A 99 12.52 0.72 -2.29
C SER A 99 13.85 1.28 -1.75
N SER A 100 14.15 1.00 -0.48
CA SER A 100 15.33 1.58 0.18
C SER A 100 16.68 1.16 -0.45
N ASP A 101 16.70 0.02 -1.13
CA ASP A 101 17.88 -0.57 -1.78
C ASP A 101 17.64 -0.85 -3.28
N ASN A 102 16.63 -0.22 -3.88
CA ASN A 102 16.27 -0.31 -5.30
C ASN A 102 15.84 -1.71 -5.79
N THR A 103 15.63 -2.67 -4.88
CA THR A 103 15.01 -3.96 -5.22
C THR A 103 13.55 -3.78 -5.63
N ASP A 104 13.02 -4.70 -6.46
CA ASP A 104 11.60 -4.67 -6.86
C ASP A 104 10.68 -4.82 -5.64
N PRO A 105 9.84 -3.81 -5.31
CA PRO A 105 8.98 -3.83 -4.13
C PRO A 105 7.84 -4.86 -4.25
N ASN A 106 7.58 -5.43 -5.43
CA ASN A 106 6.63 -6.53 -5.60
C ASN A 106 7.21 -7.89 -5.19
N THR A 107 8.54 -8.04 -5.19
CA THR A 107 9.20 -9.34 -4.97
C THR A 107 10.16 -9.34 -3.79
N ASN A 108 10.51 -8.19 -3.23
CA ASN A 108 11.48 -8.10 -2.12
C ASN A 108 10.92 -8.54 -0.75
N GLY A 109 9.63 -8.85 -0.66
CA GLY A 109 8.98 -9.38 0.55
C GLY A 109 8.67 -8.36 1.65
N ARG A 110 8.90 -7.05 1.40
CA ARG A 110 8.71 -5.98 2.37
C ARG A 110 7.28 -5.45 2.38
N LYS A 111 6.86 -4.85 3.49
CA LYS A 111 5.53 -4.27 3.67
C LYS A 111 5.61 -2.76 3.58
N TYR A 112 4.83 -2.14 2.70
CA TYR A 112 4.83 -0.69 2.55
C TYR A 112 3.59 -0.06 3.19
N ARG A 113 3.76 1.06 3.89
CA ARG A 113 2.68 1.79 4.58
C ARG A 113 2.86 3.29 4.44
N ILE A 114 1.76 4.01 4.28
CA ILE A 114 1.70 5.47 4.23
C ILE A 114 0.91 6.02 5.42
N GLU A 115 1.42 7.05 6.10
CA GLU A 115 0.78 7.71 7.26
C GLU A 115 0.65 9.22 7.02
#